data_AF-F0Z605-F1
#
_entry.id   AF-F0Z605-F1
#
_cell.length_a   1.000
_cell.length_b   1.000
_cell.length_c   1.000
_cell.angle_alpha   90.00
_cell.angle_beta   90.00
_cell.angle_gamma   90.00
#
_symmetry.space_group_name_H-M   'P 1'
#
loop_
_entity.id
_entity.type
_entity.pdbx_description
1 polymer ?
#
loop_
_entity_poly.entity_id
_entity_poly.type
_entity_poly.pdbx_seq_one_letter_code
_entity_poly.pdbx_strand_id
1 'polypeptide(L)'
;WNGYISKTLLHESIVEYSGAPVFVFVEWMFLISGGLTVAYMLKLYISLFWEKNRDPARQAEFDGMNRHYIRKQSMFAIGASAIVLPVLGMTPVKTMERLAGSAQGFMLMHEEGHIPHFFSMECLRGGLISIGIGVLVYLFVIRTVFLRKKAGSASYYVDAWPKWLDLENLIYRPLFQRILPFMGIFVCRIGDSLVDGIIVLLRKTLYKDRKIPYRTGSLPKLDAILGKVLDKGAGYLKRQEESVSYRWKLGTRALERRESRDMIRFSLSYGLQLAGIGMIFILVYLLL
;
A
#
# COMPACT_ATOMS: atom_id res chain seq x y z
N TRP A 1 -11.09 -1.76 24.41
CA TRP A 1 -10.70 -3.01 25.10
C TRP A 1 -9.20 -3.23 25.05
N ASN A 2 -8.60 -3.67 23.94
CA ASN A 2 -7.14 -3.84 23.90
C ASN A 2 -6.34 -2.53 24.13
N GLY A 3 -6.83 -1.41 23.57
CA GLY A 3 -6.26 -0.09 23.84
C GLY A 3 -6.42 0.40 25.30
N TYR A 4 -7.35 -0.16 26.08
CA TYR A 4 -7.44 0.11 27.51
C TYR A 4 -6.31 -0.61 28.24
N ILE A 5 -6.12 -1.91 27.99
CA ILE A 5 -5.04 -2.72 28.59
C ILE A 5 -3.67 -2.11 28.32
N SER A 6 -3.39 -1.70 27.08
CA SER A 6 -2.11 -1.06 26.75
C SER A 6 -1.91 0.27 27.47
N LYS A 7 -2.96 1.08 27.63
CA LYS A 7 -2.87 2.34 28.38
C LYS A 7 -2.74 2.11 29.88
N THR A 8 -3.40 1.10 30.42
CA THR A 8 -3.31 0.70 31.82
C THR A 8 -1.90 0.24 32.15
N LEU A 9 -1.30 -0.62 31.32
CA LEU A 9 0.10 -1.05 31.48
C LEU A 9 1.07 0.14 31.52
N LEU A 10 0.89 1.10 30.60
CA LEU A 10 1.72 2.30 30.56
C LEU A 10 1.50 3.20 31.78
N HIS A 11 0.25 3.40 32.20
CA HIS A 11 -0.07 4.20 33.39
C HIS A 11 0.53 3.57 34.65
N GLU A 12 0.40 2.26 34.83
CA GLU A 12 0.96 1.54 35.98
C GLU A 12 2.50 1.57 35.96
N SER A 13 3.13 1.41 34.79
CA SER A 13 4.58 1.59 34.67
C SER A 13 5.05 3.02 34.97
N ILE A 14 4.19 4.03 34.81
CA ILE A 14 4.54 5.41 35.18
C ILE A 14 4.35 5.63 36.69
N VAL A 15 3.30 5.06 37.27
CA VAL A 15 2.98 5.15 38.70
C VAL A 15 3.97 4.37 39.56
N GLU A 16 4.36 3.16 39.14
CA GLU A 16 5.31 2.33 39.88
C GLU A 16 6.71 2.99 39.95
N TYR A 17 7.09 3.72 38.91
CA TYR A 17 8.33 4.50 38.88
C TYR A 17 8.20 5.89 39.55
N SER A 18 7.02 6.25 40.07
CA SER A 18 6.72 7.60 40.59
C SER A 18 7.25 7.87 42.02
N GLY A 19 8.55 7.66 42.23
CA GLY A 19 9.24 8.12 43.45
C GLY A 19 9.59 9.62 43.44
N ALA A 20 9.44 10.31 42.30
CA ALA A 20 9.89 11.69 42.10
C ALA A 20 8.77 12.61 41.56
N PRO A 21 8.76 13.92 41.90
CA PRO A 21 7.71 14.86 41.50
C PRO A 21 7.52 15.03 39.99
N VAL A 22 8.53 14.68 39.19
CA VAL A 22 8.46 14.69 37.71
C VAL A 22 7.42 13.68 37.20
N PHE A 23 7.23 12.55 37.87
CA PHE A 23 6.31 11.50 37.40
C PHE A 23 4.83 11.88 37.57
N VAL A 24 4.50 12.74 38.53
CA VAL A 24 3.13 13.30 38.68
C VAL A 24 2.77 14.17 37.46
N PHE A 25 3.73 14.94 36.94
CA PHE A 25 3.51 15.73 35.73
C PHE A 25 3.28 14.83 34.51
N VAL A 26 4.09 13.76 34.38
CA VAL A 26 3.95 12.77 33.30
C VAL A 26 2.60 12.05 33.38
N GLU A 27 2.15 11.70 34.58
CA GLU A 27 0.84 11.10 34.81
C GLU A 27 -0.30 12.01 34.32
N TRP A 28 -0.29 13.29 34.70
CA TRP A 28 -1.30 14.25 34.23
C TRP A 28 -1.27 14.46 32.73
N MET A 29 -0.08 14.55 32.12
CA MET A 29 0.05 14.60 30.66
C MET A 29 -0.55 13.36 30.00
N PHE A 30 -0.32 12.19 30.57
CA PHE A 30 -0.86 10.93 30.07
C PHE A 30 -2.39 10.89 30.16
N LEU A 31 -2.97 11.30 31.30
CA LEU A 31 -4.43 11.34 31.50
C LEU A 31 -5.10 12.33 30.55
N ILE A 32 -4.52 13.53 30.38
CA ILE A 32 -5.02 14.56 29.46
C ILE A 32 -4.93 14.09 28.01
N SER A 33 -3.79 13.52 27.59
CA SER A 33 -3.62 12.95 26.25
C SER A 33 -4.63 11.82 25.98
N GLY A 34 -4.86 10.97 26.99
CA GLY A 34 -5.92 9.96 26.95
C GLY A 34 -7.31 10.57 26.75
N GLY A 35 -7.62 11.67 27.45
CA GLY A 35 -8.89 12.36 27.34
C GLY A 35 -9.08 13.03 25.98
N LEU A 36 -8.03 13.65 25.44
CA LEU A 36 -8.03 14.20 24.08
C LEU A 36 -8.30 13.12 23.03
N THR A 37 -7.76 11.91 23.23
CA THR A 37 -8.04 10.75 22.36
C THR A 37 -9.54 10.43 22.37
N VAL A 38 -10.15 10.38 23.56
CA VAL A 38 -11.59 10.12 23.72
C VAL A 38 -12.42 11.23 23.06
N ALA A 39 -12.05 12.50 23.27
CA ALA A 39 -12.75 13.65 22.73
C ALA A 39 -12.80 13.63 21.19
N TYR A 40 -11.66 13.33 20.54
CA TYR A 40 -11.62 13.27 19.07
C TYR A 40 -12.37 12.06 18.52
N MET A 41 -12.25 10.88 19.15
CA MET A 41 -13.00 9.69 18.72
C MET A 41 -14.51 9.91 18.86
N LEU A 42 -14.95 10.55 19.95
CA LEU A 42 -16.34 10.91 20.17
C LEU A 42 -16.82 11.92 19.12
N LYS A 43 -16.00 12.92 18.78
CA LYS A 43 -16.30 13.86 17.69
C LYS A 43 -16.55 13.12 16.37
N LEU A 44 -15.65 12.22 15.97
CA LEU A 44 -15.81 11.46 14.74
C LEU A 44 -17.07 10.60 14.76
N TYR A 45 -17.33 9.91 15.87
CA TYR A 45 -18.51 9.06 16.01
C TYR A 45 -19.80 9.87 15.86
N ILE A 46 -19.93 10.99 16.57
CA ILE A 46 -21.12 11.85 16.49
C ILE A 46 -21.25 12.48 15.10
N SER A 47 -20.14 12.96 14.52
CA SER A 47 -20.17 13.60 13.19
C SER A 47 -20.50 12.64 12.05
N LEU A 48 -20.12 11.37 12.17
CA LEU A 48 -20.31 10.37 11.11
C LEU A 48 -21.64 9.63 11.24
N PHE A 49 -22.07 9.31 12.46
CA PHE A 49 -23.23 8.44 12.68
C PHE A 49 -24.50 9.18 13.15
N TRP A 50 -24.36 10.34 13.79
CA TRP A 50 -25.51 11.04 14.38
C TRP A 50 -25.85 12.33 13.62
N GLU A 51 -24.85 13.11 13.23
CA GLU A 51 -25.07 14.33 12.48
C GLU A 51 -25.42 14.02 11.02
N LYS A 52 -26.48 14.66 10.51
CA LYS A 52 -26.88 14.52 9.10
C LYS A 52 -25.98 15.33 8.20
N ASN A 53 -25.77 14.84 6.98
CA ASN A 53 -25.03 15.58 5.97
C ASN A 53 -25.65 16.95 5.70
N ARG A 54 -24.78 17.92 5.40
CA ARG A 54 -25.17 19.28 5.02
C ARG A 54 -26.05 19.30 3.76
N ASP A 55 -25.79 18.37 2.85
CA ASP A 55 -26.53 18.23 1.60
C ASP A 55 -27.62 17.16 1.75
N PRO A 56 -28.91 17.55 1.72
CA PRO A 56 -30.01 16.60 1.87
C PRO A 56 -30.06 15.57 0.73
N ALA A 57 -29.55 15.91 -0.47
CA ALA A 57 -29.52 14.97 -1.60
C ALA A 57 -28.51 13.83 -1.35
N ARG A 58 -27.31 14.17 -0.83
CA ARG A 58 -26.31 13.17 -0.43
C ARG A 58 -26.76 12.34 0.76
N GLN A 59 -27.47 12.93 1.72
CA GLN A 59 -28.04 12.17 2.82
C GLN A 59 -29.05 11.12 2.29
N ALA A 60 -29.93 11.50 1.37
CA ALA A 60 -30.89 10.58 0.77
C ALA A 60 -30.20 9.46 -0.04
N GLU A 61 -29.09 9.76 -0.70
CA GLU A 61 -28.25 8.77 -1.37
C GLU A 61 -27.68 7.74 -0.36
N PHE A 62 -27.04 8.20 0.72
CA PHE A 62 -26.48 7.30 1.74
C PHE A 62 -27.55 6.51 2.50
N ASP A 63 -28.67 7.15 2.84
CA ASP A 63 -29.82 6.47 3.47
C ASP A 63 -30.42 5.42 2.52
N GLY A 64 -30.39 5.67 1.21
CA GLY A 64 -30.82 4.74 0.17
C GLY A 64 -29.87 3.57 -0.06
N MET A 65 -28.57 3.72 0.23
CA MET A 65 -27.55 2.68 0.03
C MET A 65 -27.73 1.44 0.94
N ASN A 66 -28.44 1.57 2.07
CA ASN A 66 -28.90 0.47 2.95
C ASN A 66 -27.88 -0.70 3.11
N ARG A 67 -28.33 -1.95 3.34
CA ARG A 67 -27.49 -3.16 3.53
C ARG A 67 -26.55 -3.48 2.34
N HIS A 68 -26.58 -2.72 1.25
CA HIS A 68 -25.74 -2.90 0.07
C HIS A 68 -24.47 -2.04 0.07
N TYR A 69 -24.26 -1.19 1.07
CA TYR A 69 -23.02 -0.39 1.19
C TYR A 69 -21.75 -1.25 1.31
N ILE A 70 -21.83 -2.45 1.89
CA ILE A 70 -20.67 -3.32 2.12
C ILE A 70 -20.91 -4.75 1.64
N ARG A 71 -19.92 -5.34 0.95
CA ARG A 71 -19.94 -6.76 0.57
C ARG A 71 -19.93 -7.63 1.83
N LYS A 72 -20.65 -8.77 1.81
CA LYS A 72 -20.76 -9.69 2.96
C LYS A 72 -19.40 -10.19 3.47
N GLN A 73 -18.44 -10.40 2.57
CA GLN A 73 -17.07 -10.82 2.92
C GLN A 73 -16.31 -9.74 3.69
N SER A 74 -16.37 -8.49 3.22
CA SER A 74 -15.77 -7.34 3.90
C SER A 74 -16.44 -7.08 5.24
N MET A 75 -17.76 -7.22 5.32
CA MET A 75 -18.51 -7.13 6.58
C MET A 75 -18.08 -8.20 7.58
N PHE A 76 -17.86 -9.44 7.12
CA PHE A 76 -17.34 -10.51 7.96
C PHE A 76 -15.90 -10.23 8.43
N ALA A 77 -15.02 -9.75 7.55
CA ALA A 77 -13.64 -9.43 7.91
C ALA A 77 -13.57 -8.30 8.96
N ILE A 78 -14.34 -7.23 8.78
CA ILE A 78 -14.43 -6.12 9.74
C ILE A 78 -15.11 -6.58 11.02
N GLY A 79 -16.21 -7.32 10.93
CA GLY A 79 -16.93 -7.83 12.10
C GLY A 79 -16.10 -8.79 12.94
N ALA A 80 -15.43 -9.75 12.31
CA ALA A 80 -14.56 -10.71 12.99
C ALA A 80 -13.40 -9.99 13.69
N SER A 81 -12.70 -9.08 13.01
CA SER A 81 -11.63 -8.29 13.65
C SER A 81 -12.13 -7.41 14.78
N ALA A 82 -13.32 -6.80 14.63
CA ALA A 82 -13.96 -6.00 15.67
C ALA A 82 -14.39 -6.81 16.89
N ILE A 83 -14.62 -8.12 16.77
CA ILE A 83 -14.98 -9.02 17.89
C ILE A 83 -13.74 -9.64 18.53
N VAL A 84 -12.76 -10.07 17.72
CA VAL A 84 -11.53 -10.70 18.22
C VAL A 84 -10.77 -9.76 19.16
N LEU A 85 -10.66 -8.48 18.82
CA LEU A 85 -9.91 -7.51 19.63
C LEU A 85 -10.53 -7.28 21.04
N PRO A 86 -11.85 -7.11 21.20
CA PRO A 86 -12.51 -7.15 22.51
C PRO A 86 -12.34 -8.46 23.26
N VAL A 87 -12.52 -9.60 22.60
CA VAL A 87 -12.42 -10.92 23.26
C VAL A 87 -11.02 -11.13 23.84
N LEU A 88 -9.98 -10.84 23.05
CA LEU A 88 -8.59 -10.88 23.55
C LEU A 88 -8.38 -9.90 24.70
N GLY A 89 -9.00 -8.71 24.62
CA GLY A 89 -8.95 -7.70 25.68
C GLY A 89 -9.77 -8.02 26.93
N MET A 90 -10.65 -9.02 26.90
CA MET A 90 -11.36 -9.51 28.09
C MET A 90 -10.56 -10.59 28.83
N THR A 91 -9.55 -11.19 28.18
CA THR A 91 -8.64 -12.16 28.78
C THR A 91 -7.19 -11.66 28.82
N PRO A 92 -6.91 -10.45 29.38
CA PRO A 92 -5.59 -9.84 29.34
C PRO A 92 -4.51 -10.73 29.95
N VAL A 93 -4.82 -11.40 31.05
CA VAL A 93 -3.89 -12.28 31.76
C VAL A 93 -3.36 -13.36 30.82
N LYS A 94 -4.23 -14.13 30.14
CA LYS A 94 -3.79 -15.23 29.27
C LYS A 94 -3.06 -14.80 27.99
N THR A 95 -3.37 -13.62 27.47
CA THR A 95 -2.79 -13.14 26.19
C THR A 95 -1.53 -12.30 26.40
N MET A 96 -1.54 -11.37 27.36
CA MET A 96 -0.38 -10.50 27.62
C MET A 96 0.70 -11.19 28.43
N GLU A 97 0.38 -12.13 29.32
CA GLU A 97 1.41 -12.90 30.03
C GLU A 97 2.25 -13.75 29.06
N ARG A 98 1.62 -14.36 28.04
CA ARG A 98 2.34 -15.09 26.99
C ARG A 98 3.22 -14.19 26.12
N LEU A 99 2.73 -12.99 25.78
CA LEU A 99 3.48 -12.01 25.01
C LEU A 99 4.64 -11.42 25.82
N ALA A 100 4.39 -11.09 27.09
CA ALA A 100 5.39 -10.59 28.03
C ALA A 100 6.47 -11.64 28.29
N GLY A 101 6.11 -12.91 28.54
CA GLY A 101 7.08 -14.00 28.68
C GLY A 101 7.95 -14.21 27.43
N SER A 102 7.37 -14.01 26.24
CA SER A 102 8.13 -14.07 24.98
C SER A 102 9.08 -12.86 24.80
N ALA A 103 8.74 -11.71 25.38
CA ALA A 103 9.54 -10.48 25.32
C ALA A 103 10.57 -10.36 26.45
N GLN A 104 10.37 -11.04 27.59
CA GLN A 104 11.29 -11.03 28.73
C GLN A 104 12.69 -11.54 28.35
N GLY A 105 12.75 -12.60 27.54
CA GLY A 105 14.03 -13.12 27.02
C GLY A 105 14.79 -12.14 26.11
N PHE A 106 14.07 -11.18 25.49
CA PHE A 106 14.68 -10.11 24.68
C PHE A 106 15.17 -8.94 25.55
N MET A 107 14.50 -8.66 26.66
CA MET A 107 14.78 -7.51 27.55
C MET A 107 15.83 -7.80 28.64
N LEU A 108 16.37 -9.04 28.71
CA LEU A 108 17.34 -9.47 29.74
C LEU A 108 16.87 -9.24 31.19
N MET A 109 15.55 -9.17 31.42
CA MET A 109 14.96 -9.03 32.76
C MET A 109 15.12 -10.36 33.52
N HIS A 110 15.90 -10.34 34.62
CA HIS A 110 16.21 -11.51 35.45
C HIS A 110 15.33 -11.65 36.70
N GLU A 111 14.46 -10.69 36.98
CA GLU A 111 13.50 -10.78 38.07
C GLU A 111 12.08 -10.98 37.53
N GLU A 112 11.27 -11.71 38.30
CA GLU A 112 9.85 -11.95 38.02
C GLU A 112 9.14 -10.60 37.94
N GLY A 113 9.02 -10.06 36.72
CA GLY A 113 8.34 -8.80 36.47
C GLY A 113 6.92 -8.90 37.02
N HIS A 114 6.63 -8.15 38.07
CA HIS A 114 5.31 -8.07 38.68
C HIS A 114 4.29 -7.81 37.57
N ILE A 115 3.46 -8.81 37.28
CA ILE A 115 2.42 -8.67 36.26
C ILE A 115 1.35 -7.77 36.87
N PRO A 116 1.17 -6.54 36.35
CA PRO A 116 0.23 -5.59 36.90
C PRO A 116 -1.19 -6.15 36.95
N HIS A 117 -1.92 -5.86 38.03
CA HIS A 117 -3.32 -6.21 38.13
C HIS A 117 -4.13 -5.30 37.20
N PHE A 118 -4.34 -5.72 35.95
CA PHE A 118 -5.03 -4.99 34.88
C PHE A 118 -6.42 -4.39 35.25
N PHE A 119 -7.06 -4.87 36.32
CA PHE A 119 -8.34 -4.39 36.84
C PHE A 119 -8.23 -3.84 38.27
N SER A 120 -7.08 -3.27 38.65
CA SER A 120 -6.92 -2.59 39.94
C SER A 120 -7.78 -1.31 40.00
N MET A 121 -8.22 -0.95 41.20
CA MET A 121 -9.12 0.20 41.43
C MET A 121 -8.49 1.53 41.00
N GLU A 122 -7.16 1.65 41.11
CA GLU A 122 -6.40 2.83 40.70
C GLU A 122 -6.42 3.01 39.17
N CYS A 123 -6.24 1.92 38.43
CA CYS A 123 -6.27 1.92 36.96
C CYS A 123 -7.65 2.28 36.42
N LEU A 124 -8.72 1.76 37.03
CA LEU A 124 -10.09 2.15 36.67
C LEU A 124 -10.34 3.64 36.94
N ARG A 125 -9.84 4.16 38.07
CA ARG A 125 -9.99 5.58 38.41
C ARG A 125 -9.27 6.48 37.41
N GLY A 126 -8.03 6.15 37.03
CA GLY A 126 -7.30 6.89 36.00
C GLY A 126 -8.00 6.87 34.64
N GLY A 127 -8.50 5.71 34.22
CA GLY A 127 -9.30 5.56 33.00
C GLY A 127 -10.58 6.40 33.02
N LEU A 128 -11.33 6.38 34.12
CA LEU A 128 -12.54 7.16 34.30
C LEU A 128 -12.27 8.68 34.28
N ILE A 129 -11.19 9.12 34.94
CA ILE A 129 -10.76 10.53 34.90
C ILE A 129 -10.46 10.95 33.46
N SER A 130 -9.72 10.13 32.72
CA SER A 130 -9.39 10.40 31.32
C SER A 130 -10.64 10.50 30.44
N ILE A 131 -11.61 9.58 30.61
CA ILE A 131 -12.90 9.64 29.92
C ILE A 131 -13.65 10.93 30.29
N GLY A 132 -13.70 11.28 31.58
CA GLY A 132 -14.33 12.51 32.06
C GLY A 132 -13.73 13.76 31.42
N ILE A 133 -12.40 13.87 31.39
CA ILE A 133 -11.68 14.95 30.70
C ILE A 133 -12.07 14.98 29.21
N GLY A 134 -12.09 13.82 28.54
CA GLY A 134 -12.45 13.74 27.13
C GLY A 134 -13.88 14.22 26.83
N VAL A 135 -14.84 13.84 27.66
CA VAL A 135 -16.24 14.29 27.54
C VAL A 135 -16.34 15.80 27.78
N LEU A 136 -15.67 16.32 28.80
CA LEU A 136 -15.63 17.75 29.09
C LEU A 136 -15.02 18.54 27.93
N VAL A 137 -13.88 18.10 27.40
CA VAL A 137 -13.24 18.74 26.23
C VAL A 137 -14.17 18.69 25.02
N TYR A 138 -14.86 17.57 24.78
CA TYR A 138 -15.81 17.48 23.68
C TYR A 138 -16.97 18.49 23.83
N LEU A 139 -17.59 18.57 25.01
CA LEU A 139 -18.72 19.47 25.24
C LEU A 139 -18.29 20.94 25.24
N PHE A 140 -17.23 21.30 25.97
CA PHE A 140 -16.82 22.69 26.14
C PHE A 140 -16.00 23.20 24.97
N VAL A 141 -15.03 22.45 24.47
CA VAL A 141 -14.14 22.92 23.41
C VAL A 141 -14.73 22.61 22.05
N ILE A 142 -14.98 21.33 21.74
CA ILE A 142 -15.38 20.93 20.39
C ILE A 142 -16.77 21.48 20.05
N ARG A 143 -17.75 21.29 20.92
CA ARG A 143 -19.13 21.70 20.63
C ARG A 143 -19.38 23.20 20.77
N THR A 144 -18.65 23.91 21.62
CA THR A 144 -18.83 25.37 21.78
C THR A 144 -17.95 26.18 20.84
N VAL A 145 -16.68 25.79 20.66
CA VAL A 145 -15.71 26.59 19.88
C VAL A 145 -15.70 26.18 18.41
N PHE A 146 -15.71 24.87 18.12
CA PHE A 146 -15.52 24.37 16.76
C PHE A 146 -16.83 24.18 15.98
N LEU A 147 -17.97 24.02 16.65
CA LEU A 147 -19.27 23.91 15.99
C LEU A 147 -19.90 25.29 15.83
N ARG A 148 -19.98 25.80 14.60
CA ARG A 148 -20.71 27.04 14.31
C ARG A 148 -22.08 26.74 13.70
N LYS A 149 -23.08 27.47 14.19
CA LYS A 149 -24.43 27.50 13.60
C LYS A 149 -24.53 28.72 12.69
N LYS A 150 -24.86 28.50 11.42
CA LYS A 150 -25.24 29.58 10.51
C LYS A 150 -26.76 29.74 10.54
N ALA A 151 -27.25 30.96 10.62
CA ALA A 151 -28.69 31.23 10.61
C ALA A 151 -29.34 30.59 9.37
N GLY A 152 -30.24 29.63 9.59
CA GLY A 152 -30.97 28.92 8.53
C GLY A 152 -30.26 27.73 7.88
N SER A 153 -29.14 27.21 8.42
CA SER A 153 -28.47 26.00 7.89
C SER A 153 -27.98 25.05 8.99
N ALA A 154 -27.72 23.80 8.61
CA ALA A 154 -27.13 22.80 9.49
C ALA A 154 -25.78 23.29 10.08
N SER A 155 -25.51 22.92 11.33
CA SER A 155 -24.26 23.24 12.02
C SER A 155 -23.06 22.67 11.27
N TYR A 156 -21.96 23.42 11.19
CA TYR A 156 -20.74 22.97 10.53
C TYR A 156 -19.53 23.11 11.45
N TYR A 157 -18.60 22.16 11.34
CA TYR A 157 -17.31 22.22 12.04
C TYR A 157 -16.38 23.19 11.31
N VAL A 158 -15.83 24.14 12.06
CA VAL A 158 -14.82 25.08 11.57
C VAL A 158 -13.46 24.39 11.65
N ASP A 159 -12.72 24.42 10.55
CA ASP A 159 -11.30 24.14 10.58
C ASP A 159 -10.57 25.39 11.10
N ALA A 160 -10.09 25.31 12.34
CA ALA A 160 -9.29 26.37 12.95
C ALA A 160 -7.79 26.13 12.78
N TRP A 161 -7.38 25.02 12.15
CA TRP A 161 -5.98 24.66 12.03
C TRP A 161 -5.31 25.44 10.89
N PRO A 162 -4.12 26.01 11.12
CA PRO A 162 -3.39 26.71 10.07
C PRO A 162 -2.99 25.75 8.95
N LYS A 163 -3.29 26.13 7.70
CA LYS A 163 -2.98 25.32 6.50
C LYS A 163 -1.50 24.98 6.31
N TRP A 164 -0.60 25.79 6.86
CA TRP A 164 0.85 25.56 6.76
C TRP A 164 1.36 24.46 7.70
N LEU A 165 0.57 24.12 8.72
CA LEU A 165 0.85 23.06 9.69
C LEU A 165 -0.05 21.83 9.44
N ASP A 166 -0.67 21.78 8.27
CA ASP A 166 -1.47 20.64 7.84
C ASP A 166 -0.54 19.46 7.55
N LEU A 167 -0.59 18.47 8.45
CA LEU A 167 0.21 17.25 8.40
C LEU A 167 0.00 16.47 7.10
N GLU A 168 -1.21 16.53 6.52
CA GLU A 168 -1.51 15.89 5.25
C GLU A 168 -0.66 16.47 4.13
N ASN A 169 -0.66 17.79 4.00
CA ASN A 169 0.05 18.49 2.94
C ASN A 169 1.56 18.53 3.17
N LEU A 170 1.99 18.62 4.44
CA LEU A 170 3.39 18.77 4.79
C LEU A 170 4.16 17.43 4.80
N ILE A 171 3.53 16.36 5.29
CA ILE A 171 4.21 15.06 5.50
C ILE A 171 3.59 13.96 4.65
N TYR A 172 2.28 13.71 4.78
CA TYR A 172 1.69 12.52 4.16
C TYR A 172 1.72 12.57 2.63
N ARG A 173 1.30 13.68 2.02
CA ARG A 173 1.31 13.81 0.55
C ARG A 173 2.71 13.68 -0.04
N PRO A 174 3.74 14.42 0.43
CA PRO A 174 5.11 14.23 -0.06
C PRO A 174 5.62 12.81 0.15
N LEU A 175 5.34 12.20 1.31
CA LEU A 175 5.78 10.84 1.60
C LEU A 175 5.15 9.82 0.65
N PHE A 176 3.84 9.82 0.49
CA PHE A 176 3.14 8.83 -0.34
C PHE A 176 3.22 9.10 -1.84
N GLN A 177 3.23 10.36 -2.25
CA GLN A 177 3.20 10.72 -3.68
C GLN A 177 4.59 10.85 -4.28
N ARG A 178 5.62 11.14 -3.47
CA ARG A 178 6.97 11.41 -3.98
C ARG A 178 8.00 10.43 -3.45
N ILE A 179 8.13 10.31 -2.12
CA ILE A 179 9.21 9.52 -1.52
C ILE A 179 8.99 8.03 -1.73
N LEU A 180 7.78 7.53 -1.45
CA LEU A 180 7.48 6.10 -1.53
C LEU A 180 7.56 5.55 -2.97
N PRO A 181 7.02 6.24 -4.00
CA PRO A 181 7.21 5.82 -5.39
C PRO A 181 8.66 5.92 -5.83
N PHE A 182 9.40 6.94 -5.39
CA PHE A 182 10.83 7.07 -5.70
C PHE A 182 11.64 5.89 -5.13
N MET A 183 11.40 5.53 -3.87
CA MET A 183 12.02 4.36 -3.25
C MET A 183 11.61 3.07 -3.95
N GLY A 184 10.35 2.94 -4.34
CA GLY A 184 9.87 1.81 -5.14
C GLY A 184 10.61 1.68 -6.46
N ILE A 185 10.70 2.77 -7.24
CA ILE A 185 11.45 2.80 -8.51
C ILE A 185 12.93 2.45 -8.28
N PHE A 186 13.53 2.98 -7.22
CA PHE A 186 14.94 2.71 -6.89
C PHE A 186 15.17 1.23 -6.61
N VAL A 187 14.33 0.59 -5.78
CA VAL A 187 14.43 -0.84 -5.47
C VAL A 187 14.18 -1.69 -6.70
N CYS A 188 13.15 -1.37 -7.50
CA CYS A 188 12.88 -2.07 -8.77
C CYS A 188 14.08 -1.98 -9.72
N ARG A 189 14.73 -0.82 -9.83
CA ARG A 189 15.90 -0.61 -10.69
C ARG A 189 17.12 -1.40 -10.24
N ILE A 190 17.32 -1.58 -8.94
CA ILE A 190 18.36 -2.48 -8.40
C ILE A 190 18.04 -3.92 -8.82
N GLY A 191 16.78 -4.35 -8.67
CA GLY A 191 16.31 -5.66 -9.13
C GLY A 191 16.60 -5.90 -10.60
N ASP A 192 16.23 -4.96 -11.48
CA ASP A 192 16.48 -5.06 -12.92
C ASP A 192 17.98 -5.14 -13.23
N SER A 193 18.80 -4.29 -12.59
CA SER A 193 20.26 -4.32 -12.80
C SER A 193 20.90 -5.63 -12.36
N LEU A 194 20.38 -6.28 -11.31
CA LEU A 194 20.86 -7.59 -10.88
C LEU A 194 20.47 -8.68 -11.88
N VAL A 195 19.24 -8.66 -12.39
CA VAL A 195 18.78 -9.59 -13.43
C VAL A 195 19.62 -9.46 -14.69
N ASP A 196 19.90 -8.24 -15.14
CA ASP A 196 20.77 -7.97 -16.28
C ASP A 196 22.21 -8.47 -16.03
N GLY A 197 22.74 -8.24 -14.83
CA GLY A 197 24.06 -8.76 -14.43
C GLY A 197 24.12 -10.29 -14.48
N ILE A 198 23.09 -10.96 -13.98
CA ILE A 198 22.95 -12.42 -14.04
C ILE A 198 22.90 -12.89 -15.50
N ILE A 199 22.12 -12.24 -16.37
CA ILE A 199 22.04 -12.57 -17.81
C ILE A 199 23.41 -12.46 -18.49
N VAL A 200 24.16 -11.38 -18.22
CA VAL A 200 25.51 -11.20 -18.78
C VAL A 200 26.47 -12.27 -18.27
N LEU A 201 26.39 -12.63 -16.99
CA LEU A 201 27.23 -13.65 -16.39
C LEU A 201 26.95 -15.03 -16.99
N LEU A 202 25.67 -15.40 -17.13
CA LEU A 202 25.19 -16.61 -17.82
C LEU A 202 25.68 -16.66 -19.27
N ARG A 203 25.65 -15.53 -19.99
CA ARG A 203 26.19 -15.43 -21.34
C ARG A 203 27.70 -15.67 -21.37
N LYS A 204 28.45 -15.16 -20.40
CA LYS A 204 29.90 -15.28 -20.39
C LYS A 204 30.40 -16.66 -19.93
N THR A 205 29.61 -17.40 -19.15
CA THR A 205 30.01 -18.67 -18.55
C THR A 205 29.39 -19.90 -19.21
N LEU A 206 28.06 -19.90 -19.42
CA LEU A 206 27.32 -21.09 -19.86
C LEU A 206 26.91 -21.03 -21.33
N TYR A 207 26.46 -19.88 -21.82
CA TYR A 207 26.02 -19.73 -23.20
C TYR A 207 27.16 -19.26 -24.10
N LYS A 208 27.90 -20.19 -24.70
CA LYS A 208 28.84 -19.87 -25.78
C LYS A 208 28.07 -19.21 -26.93
N ASP A 209 28.28 -17.91 -27.15
CA ASP A 209 27.70 -17.17 -28.29
C ASP A 209 28.04 -17.92 -29.58
N ARG A 210 27.03 -18.59 -30.14
CA ARG A 210 27.17 -19.35 -31.37
C ARG A 210 27.29 -18.30 -32.48
N LYS A 211 28.49 -18.18 -33.08
CA LYS A 211 28.68 -17.34 -34.28
C LYS A 211 27.60 -17.73 -35.29
N ILE A 212 26.77 -16.76 -35.67
CA ILE A 212 25.65 -16.96 -36.59
C ILE A 212 26.25 -17.56 -37.88
N PRO A 213 25.90 -18.80 -38.26
CA PRO A 213 26.65 -19.56 -39.29
C PRO A 213 26.47 -19.03 -40.72
N TYR A 214 25.67 -17.99 -40.96
CA TYR A 214 25.15 -17.67 -42.29
C TYR A 214 25.74 -16.46 -43.01
N ARG A 215 26.84 -15.87 -42.51
CA ARG A 215 27.56 -14.81 -43.27
C ARG A 215 28.37 -15.36 -44.45
N THR A 216 28.41 -16.68 -44.63
CA THR A 216 29.14 -17.38 -45.69
C THR A 216 28.38 -18.63 -46.10
N GLY A 217 27.53 -18.57 -47.13
CA GLY A 217 26.92 -19.77 -47.70
C GLY A 217 25.72 -19.49 -48.59
N SER A 218 25.84 -19.91 -49.85
CA SER A 218 24.91 -19.72 -50.98
C SER A 218 23.40 -19.85 -50.66
N LEU A 219 22.63 -18.88 -51.16
CA LEU A 219 21.15 -18.91 -51.21
C LEU A 219 20.61 -20.21 -51.87
N PRO A 220 19.46 -20.74 -51.41
CA PRO A 220 18.78 -21.87 -52.06
C PRO A 220 18.48 -21.57 -53.54
N LYS A 221 18.65 -22.57 -54.42
CA LYS A 221 18.51 -22.43 -55.88
C LYS A 221 17.17 -21.82 -56.32
N LEU A 222 16.10 -22.03 -55.56
CA LEU A 222 14.75 -21.52 -55.85
C LEU A 222 14.64 -20.00 -55.70
N ASP A 223 15.18 -19.42 -54.62
CA ASP A 223 15.16 -17.97 -54.39
C ASP A 223 16.05 -17.25 -55.41
N ALA A 224 17.16 -17.89 -55.81
CA ALA A 224 17.99 -17.41 -56.90
C ALA A 224 17.22 -17.38 -58.23
N ILE A 225 16.40 -18.39 -58.54
CA ILE A 225 15.61 -18.43 -59.79
C ILE A 225 14.48 -17.41 -59.75
N LEU A 226 13.71 -17.36 -58.65
CA LEU A 226 12.60 -16.42 -58.46
C LEU A 226 13.06 -14.98 -58.64
N GLY A 227 14.20 -14.64 -58.04
CA GLY A 227 14.69 -13.29 -58.16
C GLY A 227 15.32 -12.95 -59.52
N LYS A 228 15.80 -13.93 -60.32
CA LYS A 228 16.16 -13.66 -61.74
C LYS A 228 14.94 -13.33 -62.59
N VAL A 229 13.80 -13.97 -62.31
CA VAL A 229 12.53 -13.71 -63.01
C VAL A 229 11.98 -12.33 -62.65
N LEU A 230 12.02 -11.98 -61.36
CA LEU A 230 11.63 -10.65 -60.88
C LEU A 230 12.53 -9.53 -61.39
N ASP A 231 13.85 -9.73 -61.44
CA ASP A 231 14.77 -8.73 -62.00
C ASP A 231 14.57 -8.56 -63.53
N LYS A 232 14.25 -9.63 -64.27
CA LYS A 232 13.86 -9.54 -65.69
C LYS A 232 12.53 -8.83 -65.91
N GLY A 233 11.55 -9.04 -65.02
CA GLY A 233 10.26 -8.35 -65.06
C GLY A 233 10.36 -6.87 -64.69
N ALA A 234 11.22 -6.53 -63.72
CA ALA A 234 11.48 -5.15 -63.31
C ALA A 234 12.19 -4.34 -64.42
N GLY A 235 13.09 -4.96 -65.18
CA GLY A 235 13.75 -4.33 -66.33
C GLY A 235 12.80 -3.97 -67.47
N TYR A 236 11.63 -4.61 -67.56
CA TYR A 236 10.61 -4.30 -68.56
C TYR A 236 9.70 -3.13 -68.13
N LEU A 237 9.66 -2.80 -66.83
CA LEU A 237 8.59 -1.96 -66.27
C LEU A 237 8.99 -0.54 -65.84
N LYS A 238 10.27 -0.15 -65.76
CA LYS A 238 10.57 1.27 -65.46
C LYS A 238 11.90 1.81 -65.99
N ARG A 239 11.74 2.78 -66.90
CA ARG A 239 12.61 3.93 -67.14
C ARG A 239 12.58 4.77 -65.83
N GLN A 240 13.76 5.04 -65.27
CA GLN A 240 14.03 5.95 -64.15
C GLN A 240 13.86 5.39 -62.72
N GLU A 241 14.97 5.52 -61.97
CA GLU A 241 15.22 5.40 -60.52
C GLU A 241 15.60 4.02 -59.93
N GLU A 242 16.90 3.95 -59.59
CA GLU A 242 17.62 3.04 -58.68
C GLU A 242 17.37 1.52 -58.81
N SER A 243 18.36 0.83 -59.40
CA SER A 243 18.45 -0.62 -59.48
C SER A 243 18.74 -1.26 -58.12
N VAL A 244 17.75 -1.29 -57.22
CA VAL A 244 17.78 -2.17 -56.04
C VAL A 244 17.33 -3.55 -56.48
N SER A 245 18.27 -4.49 -56.64
CA SER A 245 17.96 -5.88 -57.06
C SER A 245 16.92 -6.51 -56.13
N TYR A 246 15.76 -6.89 -56.69
CA TYR A 246 14.63 -7.43 -55.94
C TYR A 246 14.96 -8.81 -55.35
N ARG A 247 15.97 -9.52 -55.90
CA ARG A 247 16.61 -10.71 -55.30
C ARG A 247 17.04 -10.47 -53.86
N TRP A 248 17.74 -9.36 -53.64
CA TRP A 248 18.29 -9.03 -52.34
C TRP A 248 17.15 -8.71 -51.36
N LYS A 249 16.15 -7.94 -51.80
CA LYS A 249 15.04 -7.46 -50.96
C LYS A 249 14.05 -8.56 -50.52
N LEU A 250 13.82 -9.55 -51.38
CA LEU A 250 12.96 -10.70 -51.05
C LEU A 250 13.69 -11.72 -50.18
N GLY A 251 14.98 -11.96 -50.47
CA GLY A 251 15.84 -12.79 -49.63
C GLY A 251 15.94 -12.23 -48.21
N THR A 252 16.19 -10.93 -48.06
CA THR A 252 16.26 -10.29 -46.73
C THR A 252 14.94 -10.34 -45.99
N ARG A 253 13.79 -10.11 -46.63
CA ARG A 253 12.48 -10.20 -45.96
C ARG A 253 12.10 -11.62 -45.51
N ALA A 254 12.43 -12.64 -46.29
CA ALA A 254 12.18 -14.03 -45.90
C ALA A 254 13.10 -14.45 -44.74
N LEU A 255 14.34 -13.96 -44.75
CA LEU A 255 15.32 -14.12 -43.66
C LEU A 255 14.86 -13.40 -42.39
N GLU A 256 14.46 -12.13 -42.47
CA GLU A 256 13.94 -11.33 -41.32
C GLU A 256 12.73 -11.99 -40.66
N ARG A 257 11.82 -12.60 -41.45
CA ARG A 257 10.66 -13.32 -40.89
C ARG A 257 11.05 -14.62 -40.21
N ARG A 258 12.06 -15.34 -40.71
CA ARG A 258 12.60 -16.53 -40.04
C ARG A 258 13.38 -16.14 -38.79
N GLU A 259 14.23 -15.12 -38.86
CA GLU A 259 14.94 -14.54 -37.72
C GLU A 259 13.98 -14.10 -36.62
N SER A 260 12.90 -13.39 -36.96
CA SER A 260 11.88 -13.00 -35.98
C SER A 260 11.20 -14.21 -35.35
N ARG A 261 10.80 -15.21 -36.15
CA ARG A 261 10.16 -16.44 -35.63
C ARG A 261 11.08 -17.27 -34.76
N ASP A 262 12.34 -17.41 -35.12
CA ASP A 262 13.30 -18.21 -34.38
C ASP A 262 13.80 -17.45 -33.14
N MET A 263 13.97 -16.13 -33.20
CA MET A 263 14.22 -15.28 -32.04
C MET A 263 13.04 -15.33 -31.05
N ILE A 264 11.79 -15.30 -31.54
CA ILE A 264 10.59 -15.47 -30.69
C ILE A 264 10.54 -16.87 -30.05
N ARG A 265 10.97 -17.92 -30.75
CA ARG A 265 10.96 -19.30 -30.23
C ARG A 265 12.09 -19.59 -29.23
N PHE A 266 13.25 -18.96 -29.37
CA PHE A 266 14.42 -19.21 -28.52
C PHE A 266 14.70 -18.12 -27.48
N SER A 267 13.99 -16.99 -27.51
CA SER A 267 14.07 -15.95 -26.48
C SER A 267 13.16 -16.28 -25.29
N LEU A 268 13.74 -16.89 -24.26
CA LEU A 268 13.08 -17.10 -22.97
C LEU A 268 12.52 -15.79 -22.38
N SER A 269 13.23 -14.67 -22.60
CA SER A 269 12.84 -13.33 -22.16
C SER A 269 11.52 -12.85 -22.80
N TYR A 270 11.32 -13.13 -24.09
CA TYR A 270 10.08 -12.78 -24.79
C TYR A 270 8.88 -13.62 -24.28
N GLY A 271 9.11 -14.89 -23.97
CA GLY A 271 8.11 -15.75 -23.34
C GLY A 271 7.70 -15.27 -21.94
N LEU A 272 8.67 -14.86 -21.13
CA LEU A 272 8.44 -14.27 -19.80
C LEU A 272 7.71 -12.92 -19.88
N GLN A 273 8.04 -12.06 -20.84
CA GLN A 273 7.31 -10.80 -21.07
C GLN A 273 5.85 -11.05 -21.45
N LEU A 274 5.57 -11.98 -22.37
CA LEU A 274 4.20 -12.32 -22.75
C LEU A 274 3.40 -12.93 -21.58
N ALA A 275 4.04 -13.77 -20.76
CA ALA A 275 3.43 -14.32 -19.56
C ALA A 275 3.12 -13.23 -18.51
N GLY A 276 4.04 -12.28 -18.31
CA GLY A 276 3.85 -11.12 -17.44
C GLY A 276 2.69 -10.22 -17.91
N ILE A 277 2.62 -9.93 -19.21
CA ILE A 277 1.50 -9.18 -19.80
C ILE A 277 0.18 -9.94 -19.63
N GLY A 278 0.17 -11.26 -19.82
CA GLY A 278 -1.00 -12.10 -19.60
C GLY A 278 -1.49 -12.09 -18.15
N MET A 279 -0.56 -12.16 -17.18
CA MET A 279 -0.87 -12.05 -15.74
C MET A 279 -1.49 -10.71 -15.39
N ILE A 280 -0.98 -9.60 -15.96
CA ILE A 280 -1.54 -8.26 -15.76
C ILE A 280 -2.98 -8.19 -16.28
N PHE A 281 -3.25 -8.73 -17.48
CA PHE A 281 -4.62 -8.79 -18.02
C PHE A 281 -5.57 -9.59 -17.15
N ILE A 282 -5.12 -10.74 -16.60
CA ILE A 282 -5.93 -11.56 -15.69
C ILE A 282 -6.22 -10.79 -14.38
N LEU A 283 -5.23 -10.09 -13.83
CA LEU A 283 -5.39 -9.28 -12.63
C LEU A 283 -6.40 -8.13 -12.83
N VAL A 284 -6.31 -7.44 -13.97
CA VAL A 284 -7.27 -6.39 -14.34
C VAL A 284 -8.68 -6.98 -14.51
N TYR A 285 -8.80 -8.15 -15.14
CA TYR A 285 -10.09 -8.84 -15.31
C TYR A 285 -10.72 -9.26 -13.96
N LEU A 286 -9.92 -9.67 -12.98
CA LEU A 286 -10.42 -10.05 -11.65
C LEU A 286 -10.80 -8.86 -10.76
N LEU A 287 -10.25 -7.67 -11.06
CA LEU A 287 -10.51 -6.43 -10.32
C LEU A 287 -11.70 -5.63 -10.86
N LEU A 288 -12.06 -5.82 -12.14
CA LEU A 288 -13.28 -5.29 -12.77
C LEU A 288 -14.49 -6.17 -12.44
#